data_AF-A0A938T3Z8-F1
#
_entry.id   AF-A0A938T3Z8-F1
#
_cell.length_a   1.000
_cell.length_b   1.000
_cell.length_c   1.000
_cell.angle_alpha   90.00
_cell.angle_beta   90.00
_cell.angle_gamma   90.00
#
_symmetry.space_group_name_H-M   'P 1'
#
loop_
_entity.id
_entity.type
_entity.pdbx_description
1 polymer ?
#
loop_
_entity_poly.entity_id
_entity_poly.type
_entity_poly.pdbx_seq_one_letter_code
_entity_poly.pdbx_strand_id
1 'polypeptide(L)'
;MNEIWFAFGLTLFAGLATAIGSAIAFTAKRTDYRFLSVATGFSAGVMLYVSFVEIFFKGVDALIPRFGETGAHWVNTASFFP
;
A
#
# COMPACT_ATOMS: atom_id res chain seq x y z
N MET A 1 -13.10 -10.48 20.24
CA MET A 1 -11.81 -11.17 20.49
C MET A 1 -11.24 -11.83 19.24
N ASN A 2 -12.06 -12.46 18.38
CA ASN A 2 -11.56 -13.15 17.17
C ASN A 2 -10.88 -12.19 16.15
N GLU A 3 -11.43 -10.98 15.99
CA GLU A 3 -10.87 -9.94 15.10
C GLU A 3 -9.46 -9.49 15.51
N ILE A 4 -9.18 -9.46 16.82
CA ILE A 4 -7.87 -9.06 17.35
C ILE A 4 -6.82 -10.11 16.98
N TRP A 5 -7.12 -11.39 17.17
CA TRP A 5 -6.22 -12.48 16.78
C TRP A 5 -5.98 -12.54 15.28
N PHE A 6 -7.03 -12.30 14.48
CA PHE A 6 -6.92 -12.25 13.03
C PHE A 6 -6.06 -11.07 12.56
N ALA A 7 -6.33 -9.86 13.04
CA ALA A 7 -5.55 -8.67 12.72
C ALA A 7 -4.08 -8.83 13.15
N PHE A 8 -3.84 -9.37 14.35
CA PHE A 8 -2.49 -9.66 14.85
C PHE A 8 -1.74 -10.65 13.95
N GLY A 9 -2.40 -11.74 13.54
CA GLY A 9 -1.82 -12.69 12.59
C GLY A 9 -1.45 -12.02 11.26
N LEU A 10 -2.34 -11.19 10.72
CA LEU A 10 -2.13 -10.47 9.47
C LEU A 10 -0.93 -9.51 9.56
N THR A 11 -0.82 -8.74 10.64
CA THR A 11 0.31 -7.83 10.88
C THR A 11 1.62 -8.59 11.08
N LEU A 12 1.59 -9.74 11.77
CA LEU A 12 2.77 -10.57 11.96
C LEU A 12 3.28 -11.14 10.62
N PHE A 13 2.39 -11.61 9.75
CA PHE A 13 2.75 -12.05 8.39
C PHE A 13 3.33 -10.92 7.54
N ALA A 14 2.73 -9.73 7.60
CA ALA A 14 3.26 -8.56 6.90
C ALA A 14 4.69 -8.22 7.37
N GLY A 15 4.94 -8.23 8.68
CA GLY A 15 6.27 -8.00 9.25
C GLY A 15 7.30 -9.06 8.84
N LEU A 16 6.91 -10.35 8.81
CA LEU A 16 7.77 -11.43 8.32
C LEU A 16 8.12 -11.27 6.83
N ALA A 17 7.16 -10.85 6.00
CA ALA A 17 7.40 -10.58 4.58
C ALA A 17 8.44 -9.46 4.40
N THR A 18 8.36 -8.38 5.19
CA THR A 18 9.38 -7.31 5.19
C THR A 18 10.74 -7.82 5.65
N ALA A 19 10.79 -8.65 6.70
CA ALA A 19 12.04 -9.24 7.19
C ALA A 19 12.73 -10.09 6.11
N ILE A 20 11.97 -10.95 5.41
CA ILE A 20 12.48 -11.76 4.29
C ILE A 20 12.99 -10.86 3.16
N GLY A 21 12.21 -9.84 2.76
CA GLY A 21 12.62 -8.89 1.72
C GLY A 21 13.93 -8.17 2.07
N SER A 22 14.08 -7.77 3.33
CA SER A 22 15.31 -7.13 3.81
C SER A 22 16.52 -8.09 3.79
N ALA A 23 16.35 -9.34 4.23
CA ALA A 23 17.41 -10.34 4.21
C ALA A 23 17.92 -10.63 2.78
N ILE A 24 16.99 -10.68 1.81
CA ILE A 24 17.31 -10.83 0.39
C ILE A 24 18.07 -9.59 -0.11
N ALA A 25 17.63 -8.38 0.26
CA ALA A 25 18.28 -7.13 -0.13
C ALA A 25 19.70 -6.98 0.46
N PHE A 26 19.95 -7.46 1.68
CA PHE A 26 21.29 -7.45 2.30
C PHE A 26 22.22 -8.53 1.72
N THR A 27 21.68 -9.67 1.29
CA THR A 27 22.46 -10.76 0.68
C THR A 27 22.74 -10.49 -0.81
N ALA A 28 21.86 -9.72 -1.49
CA ALA A 28 22.10 -9.24 -2.84
C ALA A 28 23.34 -8.34 -2.86
N LYS A 29 24.37 -8.74 -3.61
CA LYS A 29 25.58 -7.93 -3.78
C LYS A 29 25.19 -6.56 -4.35
N ARG A 30 25.69 -5.48 -3.76
CA ARG A 30 25.44 -4.07 -4.14
C ARG A 30 25.66 -3.72 -5.63
N THR A 31 26.20 -4.63 -6.44
CA THR A 31 26.51 -4.45 -7.85
C THR A 31 25.38 -4.85 -8.81
N ASP A 32 24.36 -5.57 -8.34
CA ASP A 32 23.24 -6.04 -9.18
C ASP A 32 22.10 -5.01 -9.25
N TYR A 33 22.41 -3.83 -9.78
CA TYR A 33 21.44 -2.74 -9.96
C TYR A 33 20.20 -3.17 -10.77
N ARG A 34 20.31 -4.20 -11.63
CA ARG A 34 19.19 -4.76 -12.40
C ARG A 34 18.19 -5.50 -11.51
N PHE A 35 18.66 -6.31 -10.57
CA PHE A 35 17.77 -6.98 -9.63
C PHE A 35 17.09 -5.97 -8.69
N LEU A 36 17.87 -5.01 -8.18
CA LEU A 36 17.34 -3.97 -7.29
C LEU A 36 16.28 -3.12 -7.98
N SER A 37 16.53 -2.67 -9.22
CA SER A 37 15.57 -1.86 -9.98
C SER A 37 14.27 -2.62 -10.30
N VAL A 38 14.34 -3.91 -10.60
CA VAL A 38 13.13 -4.75 -10.78
C VAL A 38 12.37 -4.90 -9.47
N ALA A 39 13.05 -5.18 -8.36
CA ALA A 39 12.41 -5.32 -7.04
C ALA A 39 11.76 -4.00 -6.57
N THR A 40 12.45 -2.87 -6.72
CA THR A 40 11.90 -1.54 -6.40
C THR A 40 10.74 -1.17 -7.32
N GLY A 41 10.87 -1.43 -8.63
CA GLY A 41 9.78 -1.20 -9.59
C GLY A 41 8.53 -2.03 -9.28
N PHE A 42 8.71 -3.30 -8.90
CA PHE A 42 7.61 -4.15 -8.45
C PHE A 42 6.94 -3.59 -7.19
N SER A 43 7.72 -3.20 -6.18
CA SER A 43 7.19 -2.60 -4.95
C SER A 43 6.43 -1.29 -5.22
N ALA A 44 6.98 -0.42 -6.07
CA ALA A 44 6.31 0.80 -6.49
C ALA A 44 5.00 0.50 -7.24
N GLY A 45 4.99 -0.49 -8.13
CA GLY A 45 3.79 -0.92 -8.86
C GLY A 45 2.67 -1.42 -7.94
N VAL A 46 2.99 -2.28 -6.97
CA VAL A 46 2.02 -2.76 -5.98
C VAL A 46 1.45 -1.59 -5.18
N MET A 47 2.28 -0.64 -4.76
CA MET A 47 1.81 0.51 -4.00
C MET A 47 0.92 1.45 -4.83
N LEU A 48 1.24 1.66 -6.11
CA LEU A 48 0.37 2.41 -7.03
C LEU A 48 -0.98 1.74 -7.20
N TYR A 49 -1.02 0.40 -7.36
CA TYR A 49 -2.28 -0.35 -7.45
C TYR A 49 -3.12 -0.17 -6.19
N VAL A 50 -2.55 -0.42 -5.00
CA VAL A 50 -3.27 -0.29 -3.73
C VAL A 50 -3.76 1.15 -3.53
N SER A 51 -2.95 2.15 -3.87
CA SER A 51 -3.31 3.56 -3.72
C SER A 51 -4.46 3.95 -4.65
N PHE A 52 -4.36 3.66 -5.95
CA PHE A 52 -5.33 4.11 -6.95
C PHE A 52 -6.59 3.26 -7.05
N VAL A 53 -6.48 1.94 -6.84
CA VAL A 53 -7.58 1.01 -7.06
C VAL A 53 -8.32 0.70 -5.76
N GLU A 54 -7.63 0.68 -4.62
CA GLU A 54 -8.29 0.42 -3.34
C GLU A 54 -8.53 1.70 -2.54
N ILE A 55 -7.46 2.43 -2.20
CA ILE A 55 -7.55 3.55 -1.24
C ILE A 55 -8.35 4.71 -1.82
N PHE A 56 -8.13 5.06 -3.09
CA PHE A 56 -8.81 6.18 -3.74
C PHE A 56 -10.34 6.03 -3.71
N PHE A 57 -10.87 4.86 -4.08
CA PHE A 57 -12.32 4.60 -4.08
C PHE A 57 -12.90 4.47 -2.68
N LYS A 58 -12.20 3.78 -1.76
CA LYS A 58 -12.58 3.74 -0.33
C LYS A 58 -12.66 5.15 0.27
N GLY A 59 -11.77 6.05 -0.15
CA GLY A 59 -11.78 7.46 0.23
C GLY A 59 -13.03 8.19 -0.26
N VAL A 60 -13.39 8.03 -1.54
CA VAL A 60 -14.66 8.58 -2.07
C VAL A 60 -15.85 8.08 -1.26
N ASP A 61 -15.97 6.76 -1.08
CA ASP A 61 -17.10 6.15 -0.35
C ASP A 61 -17.21 6.67 1.09
N ALA A 62 -16.07 6.89 1.75
CA ALA A 62 -16.02 7.47 3.10
C ALA A 62 -16.44 8.95 3.14
N LEU A 63 -16.26 9.70 2.04
CA LEU A 63 -16.59 11.12 1.96
C LEU A 63 -18.01 11.41 1.42
N ILE A 64 -18.63 10.49 0.68
CA ILE A 64 -20.00 10.63 0.14
C ILE A 64 -21.01 11.05 1.21
N PRO A 65 -21.05 10.43 2.42
CA PRO A 65 -22.02 10.79 3.45
C PRO A 65 -21.94 12.25 3.92
N ARG A 66 -20.78 12.90 3.74
CA ARG A 66 -20.52 14.25 4.26
C ARG A 66 -20.55 15.36 3.21
N PHE A 67 -20.17 15.05 1.97
CA PHE A 67 -19.99 16.02 0.89
C PHE A 67 -20.90 15.76 -0.34
N GLY A 68 -21.68 14.68 -0.34
CA GLY A 68 -22.45 14.22 -1.50
C GLY A 68 -21.56 13.61 -2.58
N GLU A 69 -22.15 12.99 -3.63
CA GLU A 69 -21.39 12.29 -4.68
C GLU A 69 -20.36 13.19 -5.37
N THR A 70 -20.79 14.33 -5.93
CA THR A 70 -19.89 15.21 -6.67
C THR A 70 -18.84 15.87 -5.77
N GLY A 71 -19.24 16.29 -4.55
CA GLY A 71 -18.34 16.93 -3.60
C GLY A 71 -17.27 15.97 -3.06
N ALA A 72 -17.63 14.70 -2.80
CA ALA A 72 -16.71 13.68 -2.33
C ALA A 72 -15.59 13.40 -3.34
N HIS A 73 -15.89 13.33 -4.64
CA HIS A 73 -14.87 13.14 -5.66
C HIS A 73 -13.85 14.29 -5.70
N TRP A 74 -14.31 15.54 -5.62
CA TRP A 74 -13.43 16.71 -5.62
C TRP A 74 -12.54 16.77 -4.39
N VAL A 75 -13.12 16.60 -3.20
CA VAL A 75 -12.36 16.64 -1.93
C VAL A 75 -11.39 15.46 -1.83
N ASN A 76 -11.81 14.25 -2.23
CA ASN A 76 -10.93 13.08 -2.24
C ASN A 76 -9.75 13.27 -3.20
N THR A 77 -9.98 13.78 -4.41
CA THR A 77 -8.90 14.06 -5.37
C THR A 77 -7.93 15.11 -4.84
N ALA A 78 -8.43 16.21 -4.29
CA ALA A 78 -7.61 17.27 -3.70
C ALA A 78 -6.79 16.79 -2.49
N SER A 79 -7.30 15.81 -1.73
CA SER A 79 -6.63 15.27 -0.54
C SER A 79 -5.64 14.14 -0.88
N PHE A 80 -5.93 13.37 -1.93
CA PHE A 80 -5.12 12.23 -2.35
C PHE A 80 -3.84 12.66 -3.09
N PHE A 81 -3.88 13.79 -3.79
CA PHE A 81 -2.74 14.36 -4.51
C PHE A 81 -2.32 15.71 -3.88
N PRO A 82 -1.65 15.68 -2.71
CA PRO A 82 -1.05 16.87 -2.13
C PRO A 82 0.10 17.45 -2.96
#